data_AF-A0A559MKQ3-F1
#
_entry.id   AF-A0A559MKQ3-F1
#
_cell.length_a   1.000
_cell.length_b   1.000
_cell.length_c   1.000
_cell.angle_alpha   90.00
_cell.angle_beta   90.00
_cell.angle_gamma   90.00
#
_symmetry.space_group_name_H-M   'P 1'
#
loop_
_entity.id
_entity.type
_entity.pdbx_description
1 polymer ?
#
loop_
_entity_poly.entity_id
_entity_poly.type
_entity_poly.pdbx_seq_one_letter_code
_entity_poly.pdbx_strand_id
1 'polypeptide(L)'
;MPKSLEKTRKKIAKKKGNITALHENSRDSQRLRRAQNRDDKLLRVASARRKNDKPLVVRAAFFKDIVQDNDSKPLELDAIHSAIKTYYSPTQSHNGLHNLTWRSFVHQYDEEFNKLKKERRAGRPASTREDLLRTKIAADEKEYETGFYLPDLTDADNTVFLERWDASAISRPAPRVSLLQAAWKPAPIQSFAAFTSSALRRSKGGEGDDELVAKLDAELEMENEMKDQEGLPTSVKDYLENCPFEIIDTPGVEDVVLTRKFGDEKIQITFSISDINNIEGEEPYEDNAMADEEDNINQGDPNSFKTAPEDSIAEGEGEAGEQQERSYPARLNIIIEKAGKGALNVESVVQDGVHMVDNVYYYADAAFAYAMTPESIQGRQNIYSGPPFANLDENLQAMVERYLDERGINAALAVFVPDYIDMKEQKEYLRWLSNVKDFVEA
;
A
#
# COMPACT_ATOMS: atom_id res chain seq x y z
N MET A 1 -17.33 16.34 -13.85
CA MET A 1 -16.08 17.09 -13.67
C MET A 1 -16.29 18.12 -12.56
N PRO A 2 -15.32 18.26 -11.64
CA PRO A 2 -15.33 19.34 -10.65
C PRO A 2 -15.37 20.69 -11.38
N LYS A 3 -16.20 21.62 -10.90
CA LYS A 3 -16.37 22.96 -11.50
C LYS A 3 -16.32 24.05 -10.43
N SER A 4 -15.84 23.72 -9.22
CA SER A 4 -15.88 24.64 -8.09
C SER A 4 -14.94 25.81 -8.34
N LEU A 5 -13.69 25.52 -8.70
CA LEU A 5 -12.66 26.49 -9.03
C LEU A 5 -13.03 27.36 -10.23
N GLU A 6 -13.58 26.76 -11.28
CA GLU A 6 -14.02 27.49 -12.46
C GLU A 6 -15.16 28.48 -12.13
N LYS A 7 -16.12 28.05 -11.31
CA LYS A 7 -17.22 28.91 -10.83
C LYS A 7 -16.72 30.03 -9.93
N THR A 8 -15.77 29.77 -9.03
CA THR A 8 -15.20 30.81 -8.15
C THR A 8 -14.35 31.80 -8.93
N ARG A 9 -13.53 31.32 -9.88
CA ARG A 9 -12.78 32.19 -10.82
C ARG A 9 -13.72 33.12 -11.59
N LYS A 10 -14.78 32.57 -12.20
CA LYS A 10 -15.80 33.38 -12.91
C LYS A 10 -16.48 34.44 -12.03
N LYS A 11 -16.81 34.10 -10.78
CA LYS A 11 -17.41 35.05 -9.81
C LYS A 11 -16.46 36.17 -9.41
N ILE A 12 -15.18 35.85 -9.19
CA ILE A 12 -14.15 36.83 -8.80
C ILE A 12 -13.81 37.73 -9.99
N ALA A 13 -13.64 37.17 -11.19
CA ALA A 13 -13.41 37.93 -12.41
C ALA A 13 -14.53 38.94 -12.70
N LYS A 14 -15.79 38.53 -12.51
CA LYS A 14 -16.96 39.40 -12.69
C LYS A 14 -16.98 40.59 -11.72
N LYS A 15 -16.35 40.47 -10.54
CA LYS A 15 -16.37 41.50 -9.49
C LYS A 15 -15.14 42.40 -9.47
N LYS A 16 -13.95 41.88 -9.81
CA LYS A 16 -12.66 42.58 -9.65
C LYS A 16 -11.80 42.65 -10.92
N GLY A 17 -12.23 42.05 -12.04
CA GLY A 17 -11.43 42.00 -13.25
C GLY A 17 -10.34 40.92 -13.17
N ASN A 18 -9.07 41.29 -13.37
CA ASN A 18 -7.99 40.31 -13.52
C ASN A 18 -7.72 39.50 -12.24
N ILE A 19 -7.78 38.17 -12.34
CA ILE A 19 -7.58 37.23 -11.24
C ILE A 19 -6.10 37.07 -10.86
N THR A 20 -5.16 37.42 -11.76
CA THR A 20 -3.72 37.26 -11.51
C THR A 20 -3.12 38.30 -10.56
N ALA A 21 -3.90 39.33 -10.19
CA ALA A 21 -3.48 40.44 -9.32
C ALA A 21 -4.11 40.36 -7.91
N LEU A 22 -4.46 39.16 -7.43
CA LEU A 22 -4.95 38.99 -6.07
C LEU A 22 -3.79 38.87 -5.09
N HIS A 23 -3.82 39.66 -4.01
CA HIS A 23 -2.92 39.49 -2.88
C HIS A 23 -3.07 38.09 -2.26
N GLU A 24 -1.96 37.49 -1.87
CA GLU A 24 -1.87 36.10 -1.39
C GLU A 24 -2.84 35.79 -0.25
N ASN A 25 -2.92 36.68 0.75
CA ASN A 25 -3.80 36.54 1.93
C ASN A 25 -5.20 37.18 1.79
N SER A 26 -5.61 37.53 0.57
CA SER A 26 -6.95 38.09 0.33
C SER A 26 -8.07 37.07 0.62
N ARG A 27 -9.25 37.55 1.04
CA ARG A 27 -10.45 36.72 1.18
C ARG A 27 -10.79 35.98 -0.13
N ASP A 28 -10.48 36.57 -1.28
CA ASP A 28 -10.78 36.00 -2.59
C ASP A 28 -9.71 34.98 -3.02
N SER A 29 -8.43 35.13 -2.64
CA SER A 29 -7.37 34.14 -2.90
C SER A 29 -7.57 32.89 -2.03
N GLN A 30 -7.93 33.05 -0.75
CA GLN A 30 -8.32 31.93 0.10
C GLN A 30 -9.54 31.17 -0.45
N ARG A 31 -10.52 31.87 -1.03
CA ARG A 31 -11.67 31.23 -1.71
C ARG A 31 -11.25 30.42 -2.93
N LEU A 32 -10.26 30.88 -3.69
CA LEU A 32 -9.70 30.13 -4.82
C LEU A 32 -8.94 28.90 -4.35
N ARG A 33 -8.07 29.01 -3.33
CA ARG A 33 -7.34 27.88 -2.74
C ARG A 33 -8.31 26.80 -2.22
N ARG A 34 -9.34 27.19 -1.45
CA ARG A 34 -10.37 26.25 -0.98
C ARG A 34 -11.13 25.57 -2.13
N ALA A 35 -11.41 26.28 -3.21
CA ALA A 35 -12.09 25.72 -4.38
C ALA A 35 -11.19 24.77 -5.17
N GLN A 36 -9.89 25.05 -5.25
CA GLN A 36 -8.86 24.19 -5.84
C GLN A 36 -8.74 22.89 -5.05
N ASN A 37 -8.46 22.97 -3.74
CA ASN A 37 -8.30 21.80 -2.88
C ASN A 37 -9.54 20.89 -2.90
N ARG A 38 -10.74 21.47 -3.02
CA ARG A 38 -11.98 20.71 -3.18
C ARG A 38 -12.04 19.97 -4.52
N ASP A 39 -11.69 20.63 -5.61
CA ASP A 39 -11.70 20.01 -6.93
C ASP A 39 -10.62 18.91 -7.03
N ASP A 40 -9.43 19.13 -6.44
CA ASP A 40 -8.35 18.13 -6.36
C ASP A 40 -8.75 16.92 -5.52
N LYS A 41 -9.37 17.13 -4.36
CA LYS A 41 -9.94 16.04 -3.55
C LYS A 41 -10.97 15.23 -4.32
N LEU A 42 -11.85 15.90 -5.08
CA LEU A 42 -12.86 15.22 -5.90
C LEU A 42 -12.23 14.44 -7.06
N LEU A 43 -11.15 14.93 -7.66
CA LEU A 43 -10.40 14.21 -8.70
C LEU A 43 -9.72 12.98 -8.14
N ARG A 44 -9.06 13.09 -6.98
CA ARG A 44 -8.40 11.97 -6.31
C ARG A 44 -9.39 10.87 -5.92
N VAL A 45 -10.53 11.25 -5.34
CA VAL A 45 -11.59 10.27 -5.02
C VAL A 45 -12.15 9.63 -6.29
N ALA A 46 -12.33 10.39 -7.37
CA ALA A 46 -12.80 9.84 -8.64
C ALA A 46 -11.78 8.92 -9.31
N SER A 47 -10.48 9.21 -9.22
CA SER A 47 -9.42 8.34 -9.74
C SER A 47 -9.32 7.05 -8.93
N ALA A 48 -9.36 7.12 -7.60
CA ALA A 48 -9.36 5.95 -6.72
C ALA A 48 -10.55 5.04 -7.03
N ARG A 49 -11.77 5.59 -7.13
CA ARG A 49 -12.97 4.82 -7.54
C ARG A 49 -12.79 4.16 -8.90
N ARG A 50 -12.28 4.88 -9.90
CA ARG A 50 -12.02 4.30 -11.23
C ARG A 50 -11.01 3.17 -11.20
N LYS A 51 -9.99 3.24 -10.34
CA LYS A 51 -9.00 2.16 -10.17
C LYS A 51 -9.65 0.94 -9.52
N ASN A 52 -10.41 1.13 -8.44
CA ASN A 52 -11.10 0.06 -7.72
C ASN A 52 -12.19 -0.61 -8.58
N ASP A 53 -12.91 0.16 -9.39
CA ASP A 53 -13.98 -0.35 -10.27
C ASP A 53 -13.43 -0.97 -11.57
N LYS A 54 -12.14 -0.76 -11.90
CA LYS A 54 -11.54 -1.19 -13.17
C LYS A 54 -11.65 -2.71 -13.41
N PRO A 55 -11.38 -3.61 -12.44
CA PRO A 55 -11.52 -5.04 -12.65
C PRO A 55 -12.95 -5.44 -13.01
N LEU A 56 -13.94 -4.83 -12.35
CA LEU A 56 -15.37 -5.08 -12.60
C LEU A 56 -15.78 -4.65 -14.01
N VAL A 57 -15.27 -3.49 -14.47
CA VAL A 57 -15.53 -2.97 -15.82
C VAL A 57 -14.87 -3.85 -16.89
N VAL A 58 -13.62 -4.26 -16.70
CA VAL A 58 -12.92 -5.17 -17.63
C VAL A 58 -13.64 -6.51 -17.73
N ARG A 59 -14.09 -7.05 -16.59
CA ARG A 59 -14.89 -8.27 -16.52
C ARG A 59 -16.22 -8.13 -17.25
N ALA A 60 -16.98 -7.08 -16.97
CA ALA A 60 -18.25 -6.83 -17.66
C ALA A 60 -18.05 -6.74 -19.18
N ALA A 61 -16.96 -6.13 -19.65
CA ALA A 61 -16.62 -6.10 -21.07
C ALA A 61 -16.32 -7.50 -21.65
N PHE A 62 -15.57 -8.33 -20.92
CA PHE A 62 -15.29 -9.71 -21.35
C PHE A 62 -16.57 -10.55 -21.50
N PHE A 63 -17.47 -10.49 -20.51
CA PHE A 63 -18.74 -11.22 -20.56
C PHE A 63 -19.75 -10.63 -21.55
N LYS A 64 -19.65 -9.33 -21.84
CA LYS A 64 -20.42 -8.71 -22.91
C LYS A 64 -20.12 -9.38 -24.26
N ASP A 65 -18.86 -9.60 -24.58
CA ASP A 65 -18.48 -10.26 -25.83
C ASP A 65 -19.06 -11.69 -25.91
N ILE A 66 -19.10 -12.41 -24.79
CA ILE A 66 -19.69 -13.77 -24.71
C ILE A 66 -21.21 -13.73 -24.90
N VAL A 67 -21.89 -12.76 -24.28
CA VAL A 67 -23.34 -12.57 -24.42
C VAL A 67 -23.70 -12.15 -25.84
N GLN A 68 -22.89 -11.31 -26.49
CA GLN A 68 -23.05 -10.95 -27.90
C GLN A 68 -22.88 -12.15 -28.83
N ASP A 69 -21.90 -13.01 -28.56
CA ASP A 69 -21.71 -14.26 -29.32
C ASP A 69 -22.89 -15.24 -29.13
N ASN A 70 -23.70 -15.08 -28.07
CA ASN A 70 -24.89 -15.88 -27.77
C ASN A 70 -26.23 -15.17 -28.11
N ASP A 71 -26.24 -14.23 -29.06
CA ASP A 71 -27.42 -13.46 -29.47
C ASP A 71 -28.15 -12.74 -28.31
N SER A 72 -27.43 -12.29 -27.28
CA SER A 72 -27.98 -11.62 -26.09
C SER A 72 -28.95 -12.45 -25.25
N LYS A 73 -28.94 -13.77 -25.42
CA LYS A 73 -29.76 -14.69 -24.62
C LYS A 73 -29.11 -14.94 -23.26
N PRO A 74 -29.92 -15.17 -22.20
CA PRO A 74 -29.43 -15.63 -20.91
C PRO A 74 -28.49 -16.82 -21.03
N LEU A 75 -27.44 -16.83 -20.22
CA LEU A 75 -26.48 -17.92 -20.13
C LEU A 75 -26.85 -18.85 -18.97
N GLU A 76 -26.76 -20.16 -19.18
CA GLU A 76 -26.87 -21.11 -18.08
C GLU A 76 -25.62 -21.06 -17.18
N LEU A 77 -25.77 -21.39 -15.90
CA LEU A 77 -24.67 -21.35 -14.93
C LEU A 77 -23.45 -22.19 -15.36
N ASP A 78 -23.67 -23.30 -16.06
CA ASP A 78 -22.59 -24.15 -16.60
C ASP A 78 -21.81 -23.45 -17.72
N ALA A 79 -22.50 -22.68 -18.57
CA ALA A 79 -21.89 -21.84 -19.59
C ALA A 79 -21.08 -20.69 -18.95
N ILE A 80 -21.58 -20.10 -17.87
CA ILE A 80 -20.88 -19.04 -17.13
C ILE A 80 -19.62 -19.59 -16.45
N HIS A 81 -19.73 -20.71 -15.74
CA HIS A 81 -18.58 -21.38 -15.11
C HIS A 81 -17.54 -21.83 -16.14
N SER A 82 -17.98 -22.30 -17.30
CA SER A 82 -17.06 -22.69 -18.35
C SER A 82 -16.29 -21.49 -18.93
N ALA A 83 -16.94 -20.33 -19.07
CA ALA A 83 -16.29 -19.08 -19.47
C ALA A 83 -15.32 -18.52 -18.42
N ILE A 84 -15.56 -18.78 -17.14
CA ILE A 84 -14.68 -18.33 -16.05
C ILE A 84 -13.44 -19.21 -15.93
N LYS A 85 -13.59 -20.55 -15.94
CA LYS A 85 -12.50 -21.45 -15.53
C LYS A 85 -12.00 -22.44 -16.58
N THR A 86 -12.70 -22.75 -17.68
CA THR A 86 -12.42 -24.04 -18.39
C THR A 86 -10.95 -24.28 -18.77
N TYR A 87 -10.27 -25.00 -17.89
CA TYR A 87 -9.26 -26.00 -18.20
C TYR A 87 -10.03 -27.24 -18.66
N TYR A 88 -10.02 -27.50 -19.96
CA TYR A 88 -10.19 -28.82 -20.57
C TYR A 88 -11.17 -29.80 -19.86
N SER A 89 -12.40 -29.92 -20.37
CA SER A 89 -13.25 -31.10 -20.09
C SER A 89 -13.05 -32.13 -21.21
N PRO A 90 -12.55 -33.35 -20.92
CA PRO A 90 -12.51 -34.42 -21.91
C PRO A 90 -13.89 -35.07 -22.00
N THR A 91 -14.71 -34.62 -22.94
CA THR A 91 -15.79 -35.46 -23.48
C THR A 91 -15.19 -36.38 -24.54
N GLN A 92 -15.28 -37.70 -24.33
CA GLN A 92 -14.98 -38.66 -25.38
C GLN A 92 -15.91 -38.40 -26.56
N SER A 93 -15.35 -37.97 -27.70
CA SER A 93 -15.97 -38.16 -28.99
C SER A 93 -14.91 -38.57 -30.01
N HIS A 94 -15.15 -39.73 -30.61
CA HIS A 94 -14.46 -40.16 -31.82
C HIS A 94 -14.59 -39.09 -32.90
N ASN A 95 -13.46 -38.78 -33.55
CA ASN A 95 -13.32 -37.99 -34.76
C ASN A 95 -13.19 -36.47 -34.59
N GLY A 96 -11.96 -36.04 -34.30
CA GLY A 96 -11.21 -35.14 -35.20
C GLY A 96 -11.66 -33.68 -35.32
N LEU A 97 -10.73 -32.78 -34.96
CA LEU A 97 -10.75 -31.32 -35.06
C LEU A 97 -11.62 -30.58 -34.03
N HIS A 98 -11.05 -30.38 -32.85
CA HIS A 98 -11.37 -29.22 -32.01
C HIS A 98 -10.39 -28.10 -32.32
N ASN A 99 -10.82 -27.09 -33.07
CA ASN A 99 -10.23 -25.75 -32.97
C ASN A 99 -11.10 -24.98 -31.97
N LEU A 100 -10.84 -25.18 -30.68
CA LEU A 100 -11.53 -24.48 -29.59
C LEU A 100 -10.62 -23.34 -29.13
N THR A 101 -11.03 -22.11 -29.41
CA THR A 101 -10.37 -20.89 -28.96
C THR A 101 -10.47 -20.79 -27.44
N TRP A 102 -9.33 -20.80 -26.75
CA TRP A 102 -9.24 -20.63 -25.30
C TRP A 102 -9.72 -19.23 -24.89
N ARG A 103 -10.94 -19.10 -24.35
CA ARG A 103 -11.47 -17.83 -23.80
C ARG A 103 -11.85 -18.04 -22.32
N SER A 104 -10.85 -18.30 -21.49
CA SER A 104 -11.02 -18.27 -20.03
C SER A 104 -10.58 -16.89 -19.52
N PHE A 105 -11.42 -16.26 -18.70
CA PHE A 105 -11.08 -14.97 -18.08
C PHE A 105 -9.82 -15.09 -17.21
N VAL A 106 -9.71 -16.15 -16.42
CA VAL A 106 -8.59 -16.39 -15.49
C VAL A 106 -7.26 -16.65 -16.22
N HIS A 107 -7.32 -17.18 -17.45
CA HIS A 107 -6.11 -17.53 -18.24
C HIS A 107 -5.81 -16.57 -19.39
N GLN A 108 -6.43 -15.39 -19.40
CA GLN A 108 -6.25 -14.39 -20.47
C GLN A 108 -4.79 -13.91 -20.60
N TYR A 109 -4.01 -13.99 -19.51
CA TYR A 109 -2.63 -13.53 -19.45
C TYR A 109 -1.58 -14.64 -19.63
N ASP A 110 -2.00 -15.92 -19.63
CA ASP A 110 -1.08 -17.07 -19.65
C ASP A 110 -0.29 -17.16 -20.95
N GLU A 111 -0.91 -16.85 -22.10
CA GLU A 111 -0.20 -16.85 -23.38
C GLU A 111 0.90 -15.80 -23.44
N GLU A 112 0.63 -14.60 -22.94
CA GLU A 112 1.58 -13.49 -22.90
C GLU A 112 2.71 -13.79 -21.93
N PHE A 113 2.37 -14.29 -20.73
CA PHE A 113 3.33 -14.71 -19.72
C PHE A 113 4.27 -15.81 -20.24
N ASN A 114 3.72 -16.83 -20.91
CA ASN A 114 4.52 -17.93 -21.46
C ASN A 114 5.44 -17.48 -22.61
N LYS A 115 5.02 -16.50 -23.43
CA LYS A 115 5.87 -15.89 -24.47
C LYS A 115 7.06 -15.18 -23.86
N LEU A 116 6.84 -14.31 -22.87
CA LEU A 116 7.92 -13.60 -22.18
C LEU A 116 8.89 -14.55 -21.46
N LYS A 117 8.35 -15.58 -20.80
CA LYS A 117 9.16 -16.62 -20.14
C LYS A 117 10.02 -17.40 -21.13
N LYS A 118 9.53 -17.65 -22.34
CA LYS A 118 10.26 -18.36 -23.41
C LYS A 118 11.33 -17.50 -24.08
N GLU A 119 11.07 -16.19 -24.21
CA GLU A 119 12.04 -15.22 -24.73
C GLU A 119 13.18 -14.95 -23.73
N ARG A 120 12.93 -15.20 -22.43
CA ARG A 120 13.93 -15.08 -21.38
C ARG A 120 15.01 -16.17 -21.50
N ARG A 121 16.27 -15.74 -21.53
CA ARG A 121 17.43 -16.64 -21.43
C ARG A 121 17.55 -17.17 -19.99
N ALA A 122 17.91 -18.45 -19.86
CA ALA A 122 18.09 -19.09 -18.55
C ALA A 122 19.08 -18.30 -17.68
N GLY A 123 18.68 -17.99 -16.43
CA GLY A 123 19.51 -17.28 -15.45
C GLY A 123 19.31 -15.75 -15.36
N ARG A 124 18.56 -15.11 -16.27
CA ARG A 124 18.20 -13.68 -16.14
C ARG A 124 17.01 -13.49 -15.18
N PRO A 125 16.98 -12.45 -14.31
CA PRO A 125 15.79 -12.13 -13.52
C PRO A 125 14.57 -11.86 -14.44
N ALA A 126 13.37 -12.00 -13.87
CA ALA A 126 12.12 -11.70 -14.55
C ALA A 126 12.05 -10.21 -14.91
N SER A 127 11.34 -9.89 -16.00
CA SER A 127 11.04 -8.50 -16.36
C SER A 127 9.93 -7.95 -15.48
N THR A 128 9.89 -6.63 -15.26
CA THR A 128 8.74 -5.94 -14.62
C THR A 128 7.41 -6.34 -15.26
N ARG A 129 7.36 -6.50 -16.60
CA ARG A 129 6.14 -6.96 -17.29
C ARG A 129 5.79 -8.41 -16.98
N GLU A 130 6.80 -9.28 -16.84
CA GLU A 130 6.61 -10.68 -16.47
C GLU A 130 6.10 -10.80 -15.03
N ASP A 131 6.65 -10.02 -14.09
CA ASP A 131 6.22 -10.01 -12.70
C ASP A 131 4.82 -9.40 -12.55
N LEU A 132 4.48 -8.34 -13.29
CA LEU A 132 3.12 -7.79 -13.32
C LEU A 132 2.08 -8.79 -13.84
N LEU A 133 2.42 -9.56 -14.89
CA LEU A 133 1.53 -10.61 -15.39
C LEU A 133 1.39 -11.75 -14.39
N ARG A 134 2.47 -12.14 -13.71
CA ARG A 134 2.43 -13.15 -12.65
C ARG A 134 1.49 -12.72 -11.52
N THR A 135 1.60 -11.48 -11.05
CA THR A 135 0.73 -10.95 -9.98
C THR A 135 -0.73 -10.91 -10.41
N LYS A 136 -1.02 -10.53 -11.67
CA LYS A 136 -2.40 -10.53 -12.21
C LYS A 136 -3.00 -11.94 -12.28
N ILE A 137 -2.24 -12.91 -12.78
CA ILE A 137 -2.69 -14.31 -12.84
C ILE A 137 -3.01 -14.83 -11.44
N ALA A 138 -2.11 -14.61 -10.49
CA ALA A 138 -2.31 -15.03 -9.10
C ALA A 138 -3.53 -14.35 -8.44
N ALA A 139 -3.78 -13.07 -8.75
CA ALA A 139 -4.94 -12.35 -8.25
C ALA A 139 -6.26 -12.89 -8.85
N ASP A 140 -6.30 -13.13 -10.16
CA ASP A 140 -7.47 -13.70 -10.84
C ASP A 140 -7.78 -15.13 -10.35
N GLU A 141 -6.76 -15.95 -10.12
CA GLU A 141 -6.89 -17.30 -9.54
C GLU A 141 -7.44 -17.25 -8.10
N LYS A 142 -6.88 -16.37 -7.26
CA LYS A 142 -7.33 -16.20 -5.87
C LYS A 142 -8.77 -15.70 -5.80
N GLU A 143 -9.15 -14.71 -6.61
CA GLU A 143 -10.52 -14.20 -6.65
C GLU A 143 -11.51 -15.30 -7.06
N TYR A 144 -11.12 -16.15 -8.03
CA TYR A 144 -11.94 -17.29 -8.40
C TYR A 144 -12.17 -18.27 -7.23
N GLU A 145 -11.13 -18.57 -6.46
CA GLU A 145 -11.22 -19.48 -5.31
C GLU A 145 -12.06 -18.89 -4.17
N THR A 146 -11.95 -17.59 -3.90
CA THR A 146 -12.65 -16.93 -2.79
C THR A 146 -14.07 -16.50 -3.13
N GLY A 147 -14.39 -16.30 -4.41
CA GLY A 147 -15.68 -15.83 -4.88
C GLY A 147 -15.55 -14.78 -5.97
N PHE A 148 -16.10 -15.08 -7.16
CA PHE A 148 -15.96 -14.25 -8.35
C PHE A 148 -17.20 -13.38 -8.59
N TYR A 149 -17.08 -12.06 -8.47
CA TYR A 149 -18.22 -11.15 -8.59
C TYR A 149 -18.59 -10.89 -10.06
N LEU A 150 -19.81 -11.22 -10.48
CA LEU A 150 -20.25 -11.11 -11.87
C LEU A 150 -21.67 -10.53 -11.95
N PRO A 151 -22.00 -9.70 -12.97
CA PRO A 151 -23.40 -9.40 -13.29
C PRO A 151 -24.18 -10.70 -13.50
N ASP A 152 -25.41 -10.77 -13.01
CA ASP A 152 -26.22 -11.98 -13.19
C ASP A 152 -26.64 -12.14 -14.66
N LEU A 153 -25.94 -13.03 -15.38
CA LEU A 153 -26.17 -13.32 -16.80
C LEU A 153 -27.27 -14.37 -17.02
N THR A 154 -27.88 -14.88 -15.94
CA THR A 154 -29.01 -15.82 -16.02
C THR A 154 -30.34 -15.11 -16.24
N ASP A 155 -30.38 -13.79 -16.00
CA ASP A 155 -31.55 -12.94 -16.23
C ASP A 155 -31.48 -12.26 -17.61
N ALA A 156 -32.59 -12.30 -18.33
CA ALA A 156 -32.72 -11.72 -19.67
C ALA A 156 -32.67 -10.19 -19.65
N ASP A 157 -33.12 -9.55 -18.58
CA ASP A 157 -33.06 -8.09 -18.49
C ASP A 157 -31.59 -7.64 -18.36
N ASN A 158 -30.79 -8.37 -17.58
CA ASN A 158 -29.37 -8.08 -17.37
C ASN A 158 -28.51 -8.29 -18.62
N THR A 159 -28.81 -9.30 -19.45
CA THR A 159 -28.09 -9.48 -20.73
C THR A 159 -28.35 -8.32 -21.69
N VAL A 160 -29.60 -7.83 -21.76
CA VAL A 160 -29.96 -6.66 -22.56
C VAL A 160 -29.31 -5.39 -22.01
N PHE A 161 -29.24 -5.23 -20.68
CA PHE A 161 -28.52 -4.11 -20.07
C PHE A 161 -27.02 -4.17 -20.37
N LEU A 162 -26.40 -5.34 -20.31
CA LEU A 162 -24.98 -5.53 -20.60
C LEU A 162 -24.64 -5.30 -22.09
N GLU A 163 -25.53 -5.70 -23.00
CA GLU A 163 -25.38 -5.44 -24.44
C GLU A 163 -25.37 -3.93 -24.73
N ARG A 164 -26.33 -3.21 -24.14
CA ARG A 164 -26.48 -1.76 -24.28
C ARG A 164 -25.42 -0.98 -23.51
N TRP A 165 -24.81 -1.59 -22.50
CA TRP A 165 -23.75 -0.98 -21.71
C TRP A 165 -22.51 -0.79 -22.58
N ASP A 166 -22.12 0.47 -22.80
CA ASP A 166 -20.97 0.81 -23.61
C ASP A 166 -19.73 1.09 -22.76
N ALA A 167 -18.75 0.18 -22.83
CA ALA A 167 -17.43 0.35 -22.23
C ALA A 167 -16.56 1.38 -22.98
N SER A 168 -16.99 1.87 -24.15
CA SER A 168 -16.18 2.74 -25.04
C SER A 168 -15.85 4.12 -24.47
N ALA A 169 -16.38 4.48 -23.29
CA ALA A 169 -15.94 5.66 -22.56
C ALA A 169 -14.53 5.53 -21.95
N ILE A 170 -13.89 4.34 -21.98
CA ILE A 170 -12.59 4.11 -21.32
C ILE A 170 -11.56 3.35 -22.19
N SER A 171 -11.93 2.74 -23.33
CA SER A 171 -10.94 2.07 -24.19
C SER A 171 -11.34 2.04 -25.67
N ARG A 172 -10.68 2.87 -26.48
CA ARG A 172 -10.42 2.58 -27.90
C ARG A 172 -9.05 3.15 -28.30
N PRO A 173 -8.07 2.32 -28.67
CA PRO A 173 -7.10 2.73 -29.68
C PRO A 173 -7.80 2.77 -31.04
N ALA A 174 -7.61 3.83 -31.82
CA ALA A 174 -8.17 3.95 -33.16
C ALA A 174 -7.64 2.84 -34.10
N PRO A 175 -8.44 2.33 -35.06
CA PRO A 175 -7.94 1.38 -36.04
C PRO A 175 -7.03 2.11 -37.03
N ARG A 176 -5.73 1.80 -37.03
CA ARG A 176 -4.84 2.18 -38.12
C ARG A 176 -5.00 1.17 -39.25
N VAL A 177 -5.56 1.64 -40.36
CA VAL A 177 -5.61 0.90 -41.62
C VAL A 177 -4.17 0.77 -42.14
N SER A 178 -3.65 -0.45 -42.18
CA SER A 178 -2.35 -0.77 -42.75
C SER A 178 -2.44 -0.85 -44.27
N LEU A 179 -1.86 0.12 -44.97
CA LEU A 179 -1.44 -0.02 -46.36
C LEU A 179 0.09 -0.16 -46.38
N LEU A 180 0.53 -1.22 -47.06
CA LEU A 180 1.88 -1.64 -47.46
C LEU A 180 2.82 -0.44 -47.79
N GLN A 181 4.15 -0.47 -47.66
CA GLN A 181 5.13 -1.51 -48.04
C GLN A 181 6.42 -1.39 -47.21
N ALA A 182 7.09 -2.53 -47.05
CA ALA A 182 8.50 -2.62 -46.66
C ALA A 182 9.41 -2.21 -47.82
N ALA A 183 10.39 -1.35 -47.54
CA ALA A 183 11.55 -1.14 -48.39
C ALA A 183 12.81 -1.32 -47.54
N TRP A 184 13.55 -2.39 -47.85
CA TRP A 184 14.84 -2.70 -47.25
C TRP A 184 15.85 -1.56 -47.46
N LYS A 185 16.64 -1.27 -46.44
CA LYS A 185 17.93 -0.58 -46.60
C LYS A 185 19.02 -1.34 -45.84
N PRO A 186 20.21 -1.54 -46.43
CA PRO A 186 21.28 -2.32 -45.83
C PRO A 186 22.04 -1.53 -44.76
N ALA A 187 22.55 -2.26 -43.76
CA ALA A 187 23.45 -1.75 -42.73
C ALA A 187 24.86 -1.49 -43.29
N PRO A 188 25.55 -0.41 -42.91
CA PRO A 188 26.97 -0.29 -43.13
C PRO A 188 27.75 -1.00 -42.02
N ILE A 189 28.76 -1.75 -42.47
CA ILE A 189 29.79 -2.41 -41.68
C ILE A 189 30.61 -1.34 -40.94
N GLN A 190 30.74 -1.46 -39.61
CA GLN A 190 31.74 -0.70 -38.86
C GLN A 190 32.93 -1.59 -38.48
N SER A 191 34.09 -1.00 -38.74
CA SER A 191 35.44 -1.54 -38.67
C SER A 191 35.86 -1.87 -37.23
N PHE A 192 36.72 -2.89 -37.10
CA PHE A 192 37.41 -3.22 -35.86
C PHE A 192 38.32 -2.07 -35.41
N ALA A 193 38.14 -1.59 -34.18
CA ALA A 193 39.10 -0.73 -33.50
C ALA A 193 40.04 -1.60 -32.64
N ALA A 194 41.33 -1.28 -32.71
CA ALA A 194 42.45 -2.00 -32.12
C ALA A 194 42.48 -1.91 -30.58
N PHE A 195 43.01 -2.96 -29.97
CA PHE A 195 43.27 -3.09 -28.54
C PHE A 195 44.20 -1.97 -28.04
N THR A 196 43.74 -1.23 -27.02
CA THR A 196 44.61 -0.42 -26.16
C THR A 196 44.66 -1.07 -24.79
N SER A 197 45.86 -1.41 -24.33
CA SER A 197 46.11 -1.96 -23.00
C SER A 197 46.41 -0.81 -22.03
N SER A 198 45.38 -0.22 -21.45
CA SER A 198 45.52 0.62 -20.26
C SER A 198 45.56 -0.27 -19.02
N ALA A 199 46.58 -0.03 -18.20
CA ALA A 199 46.85 -0.77 -16.97
C ALA A 199 45.62 -0.82 -16.05
N LEU A 200 45.34 -2.02 -15.54
CA LEU A 200 44.45 -2.24 -14.40
C LEU A 200 44.91 -1.37 -13.22
N ARG A 201 44.33 -0.19 -13.09
CA ARG A 201 44.13 0.37 -11.77
C ARG A 201 43.10 -0.54 -11.12
N ARG A 202 43.55 -1.33 -10.15
CA ARG A 202 42.68 -1.90 -9.14
C ARG A 202 41.78 -0.75 -8.69
N SER A 203 40.49 -0.80 -9.02
CA SER A 203 39.56 0.18 -8.49
C SER A 203 39.73 0.13 -6.97
N LYS A 204 39.86 1.30 -6.37
CA LYS A 204 39.61 1.47 -4.94
C LYS A 204 38.18 0.96 -4.67
N GLY A 205 37.81 0.70 -3.42
CA GLY A 205 36.43 0.32 -3.03
C GLY A 205 35.38 1.17 -3.74
N GLY A 206 34.18 0.62 -3.92
CA GLY A 206 33.20 1.12 -4.87
C GLY A 206 33.01 2.63 -4.75
N GLU A 207 33.04 3.35 -5.87
CA GLU A 207 32.78 4.80 -5.88
C GLU A 207 31.41 5.14 -5.24
N GLY A 208 30.47 4.18 -5.27
CA GLY A 208 29.18 4.30 -4.59
C GLY A 208 29.22 4.12 -3.06
N ASP A 209 30.27 3.56 -2.48
CA ASP A 209 30.38 3.38 -1.03
C ASP A 209 30.62 4.76 -0.37
N ASP A 210 31.54 5.56 -0.93
CA ASP A 210 31.82 6.93 -0.48
C ASP A 210 30.59 7.86 -0.66
N GLU A 211 29.86 7.71 -1.77
CA GLU A 211 28.62 8.47 -2.03
C GLU A 211 27.50 8.09 -1.04
N LEU A 212 27.36 6.80 -0.73
CA LEU A 212 26.36 6.31 0.22
C LEU A 212 26.67 6.76 1.63
N VAL A 213 27.93 6.71 2.07
CA VAL A 213 28.35 7.21 3.39
C VAL A 213 28.06 8.71 3.52
N ALA A 214 28.41 9.51 2.52
CA ALA A 214 28.13 10.95 2.54
C ALA A 214 26.63 11.26 2.61
N LYS A 215 25.79 10.43 1.97
CA LYS A 215 24.34 10.54 2.09
C LYS A 215 23.83 10.16 3.48
N LEU A 216 24.28 9.03 4.03
CA LEU A 216 23.89 8.60 5.37
C LEU A 216 24.31 9.60 6.45
N ASP A 217 25.47 10.24 6.30
CA ASP A 217 25.91 11.33 7.17
C ASP A 217 25.00 12.55 7.08
N ALA A 218 24.65 12.98 5.86
CA ALA A 218 23.73 14.09 5.67
C ALA A 218 22.34 13.81 6.29
N GLU A 219 21.80 12.60 6.13
CA GLU A 219 20.53 12.20 6.75
C GLU A 219 20.65 12.21 8.29
N LEU A 220 21.72 11.66 8.86
CA LEU A 220 21.95 11.68 10.31
C LEU A 220 22.05 13.11 10.87
N GLU A 221 22.70 14.02 10.16
CA GLU A 221 22.80 15.44 10.56
C GLU A 221 21.42 16.10 10.54
N MET A 222 20.68 15.97 9.43
CA MET A 222 19.33 16.54 9.29
C MET A 222 18.37 16.03 10.38
N GLU A 223 18.35 14.72 10.62
CA GLU A 223 17.45 14.12 11.61
C GLU A 223 17.80 14.51 13.06
N ASN A 224 19.09 14.68 13.38
CA ASN A 224 19.52 15.17 14.69
C ASN A 224 19.17 16.66 14.89
N GLU A 225 19.32 17.49 13.85
CA GLU A 225 18.90 18.90 13.91
C GLU A 225 17.39 19.04 14.10
N MET A 226 16.59 18.20 13.45
CA MET A 226 15.13 18.16 13.62
C MET A 226 14.72 17.70 15.03
N LYS A 227 15.37 16.66 15.56
CA LYS A 227 15.13 16.15 16.92
C LYS A 227 15.41 17.20 18.01
N ASP A 228 16.41 18.04 17.83
CA ASP A 228 16.71 19.10 18.80
C ASP A 228 15.67 20.23 18.80
N GLN A 229 14.90 20.36 17.71
CA GLN A 229 13.76 21.29 17.60
C GLN A 229 12.45 20.68 18.11
N GLU A 230 12.22 19.40 17.84
CA GLU A 230 11.04 18.64 18.30
C GLU A 230 11.33 17.93 19.63
N GLY A 231 11.18 18.66 20.74
CA GLY A 231 11.27 18.04 22.06
C GLY A 231 10.26 16.90 22.26
N LEU A 232 10.56 15.98 23.20
CA LEU A 232 9.69 14.84 23.55
C LEU A 232 8.19 15.24 23.62
N PRO A 233 7.29 14.45 22.99
CA PRO A 233 5.85 14.72 23.03
C PRO A 233 5.35 14.94 24.46
N THR A 234 4.47 15.93 24.64
CA THR A 234 3.96 16.32 25.96
C THR A 234 3.20 15.16 26.61
N SER A 235 2.41 14.44 25.82
CA SER A 235 1.69 13.21 26.21
C SER A 235 2.62 12.14 26.79
N VAL A 236 3.76 11.89 26.15
CA VAL A 236 4.75 10.90 26.59
C VAL A 236 5.37 11.33 27.92
N LYS A 237 5.72 12.61 28.09
CA LYS A 237 6.24 13.11 29.38
C LYS A 237 5.21 12.98 30.50
N ASP A 238 4.00 13.48 30.27
CA ASP A 238 2.91 13.48 31.25
C ASP A 238 2.55 12.05 31.65
N TYR A 239 2.54 11.12 30.69
CA TYR A 239 2.32 9.71 30.96
C TYR A 239 3.51 9.14 31.75
N LEU A 240 4.76 9.31 31.33
CA LEU A 240 5.94 8.80 32.04
C LEU A 240 6.02 9.26 33.50
N GLU A 241 5.60 10.49 33.79
CA GLU A 241 5.60 11.03 35.16
C GLU A 241 4.52 10.41 36.05
N ASN A 242 3.38 10.00 35.47
CA ASN A 242 2.22 9.49 36.20
C ASN A 242 1.94 8.00 35.95
N CYS A 243 2.77 7.34 35.14
CA CYS A 243 2.56 6.00 34.64
C CYS A 243 2.72 4.99 35.79
N PRO A 244 1.77 4.05 35.94
CA PRO A 244 1.89 3.01 36.95
C PRO A 244 2.69 1.79 36.47
N PHE A 245 3.20 1.79 35.22
CA PHE A 245 3.96 0.72 34.60
C PHE A 245 5.46 1.05 34.53
N GLU A 246 6.28 0.05 34.73
CA GLU A 246 7.71 0.08 34.41
C GLU A 246 7.90 -0.24 32.93
N ILE A 247 8.60 0.63 32.21
CA ILE A 247 8.85 0.49 30.77
C ILE A 247 10.19 -0.22 30.55
N ILE A 248 10.15 -1.33 29.83
CA ILE A 248 11.32 -2.08 29.37
C ILE A 248 11.42 -1.85 27.87
N ASP A 249 12.36 -0.97 27.51
CA ASP A 249 12.69 -0.62 26.14
C ASP A 249 14.15 -0.99 25.87
N THR A 250 14.36 -2.03 25.07
CA THR A 250 15.70 -2.48 24.68
C THR A 250 16.04 -1.95 23.29
N PRO A 251 17.13 -1.19 23.13
CA PRO A 251 17.54 -0.69 21.82
C PRO A 251 17.72 -1.83 20.82
N GLY A 252 17.18 -1.67 19.61
CA GLY A 252 17.33 -2.61 18.47
C GLY A 252 16.34 -3.77 18.50
N VAL A 253 15.42 -3.75 19.45
CA VAL A 253 14.25 -4.63 19.51
C VAL A 253 13.03 -3.74 19.29
N GLU A 254 12.14 -4.16 18.40
CA GLU A 254 10.93 -3.41 18.04
C GLU A 254 9.86 -3.47 19.15
N ASP A 255 9.82 -4.58 19.90
CA ASP A 255 8.89 -4.78 21.00
C ASP A 255 9.24 -3.91 22.22
N VAL A 256 8.22 -3.23 22.74
CA VAL A 256 8.26 -2.51 24.02
C VAL A 256 7.39 -3.23 25.03
N VAL A 257 7.91 -3.41 26.24
CA VAL A 257 7.21 -4.14 27.30
C VAL A 257 6.96 -3.23 28.50
N LEU A 258 5.69 -3.02 28.83
CA LEU A 258 5.24 -2.37 30.05
C LEU A 258 4.93 -3.44 31.09
N THR A 259 5.45 -3.32 32.30
CA THR A 259 5.17 -4.27 33.40
C THR A 259 4.66 -3.57 34.64
N ARG A 260 3.71 -4.22 35.33
CA ARG A 260 3.14 -3.71 36.59
C ARG A 260 2.69 -4.86 37.47
N LYS A 261 2.75 -4.65 38.78
CA LYS A 261 2.03 -5.48 39.76
C LYS A 261 0.78 -4.75 40.25
N PHE A 262 -0.35 -5.44 40.27
CA PHE A 262 -1.62 -4.92 40.77
C PHE A 262 -2.24 -5.93 41.73
N GLY A 263 -2.07 -5.69 43.04
CA GLY A 263 -2.41 -6.68 44.06
C GLY A 263 -1.64 -7.98 43.87
N ASP A 264 -2.36 -9.07 43.63
CA ASP A 264 -1.83 -10.43 43.45
C ASP A 264 -1.56 -10.77 41.96
N GLU A 265 -1.74 -9.78 41.08
CA GLU A 265 -1.73 -9.94 39.63
C GLU A 265 -0.47 -9.30 39.04
N LYS A 266 0.14 -9.99 38.09
CA LYS A 266 1.24 -9.48 37.27
C LYS A 266 0.69 -9.11 35.90
N ILE A 267 0.82 -7.85 35.54
CA ILE A 267 0.35 -7.30 34.27
C ILE A 267 1.56 -7.03 33.40
N GLN A 268 1.49 -7.48 32.15
CA GLN A 268 2.47 -7.16 31.12
C GLN A 268 1.72 -6.72 29.86
N ILE A 269 2.10 -5.58 29.31
CA ILE A 269 1.55 -5.07 28.05
C ILE A 269 2.71 -5.01 27.07
N THR A 270 2.55 -5.66 25.92
CA THR A 270 3.53 -5.64 24.83
C THR A 270 2.91 -4.97 23.62
N PHE A 271 3.63 -4.05 23.01
CA PHE A 271 3.30 -3.44 21.72
C PHE A 271 4.58 -3.33 20.88
N SER A 272 4.44 -3.34 19.56
CA SER A 272 5.58 -3.31 18.63
C SER A 272 5.54 -2.06 17.76
N ILE A 273 6.72 -1.54 17.42
CA ILE A 273 6.83 -0.47 16.44
C ILE A 273 6.41 -0.92 15.04
N SER A 274 6.51 -2.20 14.68
CA SER A 274 6.16 -2.66 13.33
C SER A 274 4.71 -2.35 12.91
N ASP A 275 3.83 -2.06 13.87
CA ASP A 275 2.45 -1.64 13.58
C ASP A 275 2.37 -0.31 12.82
N ILE A 276 3.35 0.60 12.95
CA ILE A 276 3.43 1.83 12.15
C ILE A 276 3.64 1.52 10.66
N ASN A 277 4.40 0.46 10.36
CA ASN A 277 4.67 0.01 9.01
C ASN A 277 3.50 -0.80 8.42
N ASN A 278 2.62 -1.31 9.29
CA ASN A 278 1.45 -2.07 8.88
C ASN A 278 0.27 -1.18 8.40
N ILE A 279 0.48 0.14 8.33
CA ILE A 279 -0.39 1.07 7.59
C ILE A 279 -0.38 0.76 6.07
N GLU A 280 0.60 -0.02 5.60
CA GLU A 280 0.72 -0.49 4.21
C GLU A 280 -0.24 -1.63 3.83
N GLY A 281 -1.44 -1.66 4.43
CA GLY A 281 -2.57 -2.46 3.97
C GLY A 281 -3.50 -1.62 3.10
N GLU A 282 -3.27 -1.62 1.78
CA GLU A 282 -4.17 -1.14 0.70
C GLU A 282 -4.14 0.34 0.28
N GLU A 283 -2.96 0.91 0.04
CA GLU A 283 -2.80 1.69 -1.20
C GLU A 283 -1.68 0.98 -1.96
N PRO A 284 -1.94 0.38 -3.14
CA PRO A 284 -0.85 -0.07 -3.98
C PRO A 284 0.04 1.14 -4.19
N TYR A 285 1.29 1.04 -3.73
CA TYR A 285 2.36 1.92 -4.15
C TYR A 285 2.43 1.87 -5.68
N GLU A 286 1.62 2.68 -6.35
CA GLU A 286 1.95 3.18 -7.66
C GLU A 286 3.18 4.05 -7.45
N ASP A 287 4.32 3.40 -7.62
CA ASP A 287 5.61 3.93 -7.99
C ASP A 287 5.47 5.29 -8.70
N ASN A 288 5.53 6.37 -7.92
CA ASN A 288 5.56 7.74 -8.44
C ASN A 288 6.94 8.06 -9.07
N ALA A 289 7.91 7.14 -9.05
CA ALA A 289 9.18 7.32 -9.75
C ALA A 289 9.06 7.07 -11.27
N MET A 290 7.92 6.55 -11.74
CA MET A 290 7.63 6.39 -13.18
C MET A 290 7.03 7.64 -13.84
N ALA A 291 6.92 8.76 -13.12
CA ALA A 291 6.32 9.97 -13.67
C ALA A 291 7.24 10.80 -14.59
N ASP A 292 8.56 10.53 -14.60
CA ASP A 292 9.53 11.40 -15.31
C ASP A 292 10.23 10.77 -16.52
N GLU A 293 9.95 9.52 -16.90
CA GLU A 293 10.62 8.87 -18.05
C GLU A 293 9.72 8.35 -19.19
N GLU A 294 8.47 8.80 -19.33
CA GLU A 294 7.77 8.67 -20.62
C GLU A 294 7.04 9.95 -21.03
N ASP A 295 7.45 10.46 -22.19
CA ASP A 295 6.90 11.59 -22.96
C ASP A 295 7.31 13.02 -22.59
N ASN A 296 8.60 13.34 -22.81
CA ASN A 296 8.97 14.54 -23.57
C ASN A 296 10.24 14.33 -24.39
N ILE A 297 10.16 13.47 -25.42
CA ILE A 297 11.07 13.57 -26.57
C ILE A 297 10.69 14.84 -27.33
N ASN A 298 11.30 15.94 -26.90
CA ASN A 298 11.32 17.22 -27.57
C ASN A 298 11.87 17.01 -28.99
N GLN A 299 11.00 17.07 -30.00
CA GLN A 299 11.43 17.39 -31.36
C GLN A 299 11.97 18.82 -31.32
N GLY A 300 13.29 18.92 -31.13
CA GLY A 300 14.00 20.19 -31.06
C GLY A 300 13.73 21.04 -32.29
N ASP A 301 13.11 22.19 -32.05
CA ASP A 301 13.23 23.37 -32.90
C ASP A 301 14.71 23.85 -32.85
N PRO A 302 15.44 23.99 -33.97
CA PRO A 302 16.89 24.24 -33.96
C PRO A 302 17.33 25.62 -33.46
N ASN A 303 16.45 26.43 -32.85
CA ASN A 303 16.72 27.86 -32.71
C ASN A 303 16.50 28.49 -31.32
N SER A 304 16.57 27.71 -30.22
CA SER A 304 16.60 28.31 -28.88
C SER A 304 17.80 27.85 -28.04
N PHE A 305 18.41 28.83 -27.41
CA PHE A 305 19.76 28.85 -26.87
C PHE A 305 19.83 28.28 -25.44
N LYS A 306 21.02 27.77 -25.09
CA LYS A 306 21.44 27.12 -23.84
C LYS A 306 21.01 27.83 -22.54
N THR A 307 20.55 27.08 -21.54
CA THR A 307 20.86 27.33 -20.11
C THR A 307 20.69 26.03 -19.31
N ALA A 308 21.66 25.72 -18.44
CA ALA A 308 21.67 24.53 -17.57
C ALA A 308 20.82 24.76 -16.31
N PRO A 309 20.22 23.72 -15.70
CA PRO A 309 19.48 23.85 -14.45
C PRO A 309 20.40 23.55 -13.27
N GLU A 310 21.11 24.57 -12.78
CA GLU A 310 21.54 24.61 -11.39
C GLU A 310 21.08 25.94 -10.80
N ASP A 311 20.57 25.85 -9.58
CA ASP A 311 20.55 26.90 -8.56
C ASP A 311 19.38 27.91 -8.57
N SER A 312 18.36 27.62 -7.75
CA SER A 312 17.52 28.60 -7.02
C SER A 312 16.61 27.86 -6.02
N ILE A 313 17.20 27.20 -5.02
CA ILE A 313 16.48 26.88 -3.78
C ILE A 313 16.48 28.19 -2.97
N ALA A 314 15.40 28.95 -3.08
CA ALA A 314 15.12 30.04 -2.16
C ALA A 314 14.24 29.46 -1.05
N GLU A 315 14.85 29.30 0.12
CA GLU A 315 14.18 29.13 1.41
C GLU A 315 13.04 30.14 1.54
N GLY A 316 11.82 29.62 1.67
CA GLY A 316 10.60 30.40 1.86
C GLY A 316 9.69 29.67 2.83
N GLU A 317 9.97 29.87 4.12
CA GLU A 317 9.09 29.76 5.28
C GLU A 317 7.78 28.98 5.03
N GLY A 318 7.84 27.66 5.27
CA GLY A 318 6.66 26.81 5.27
C GLY A 318 5.72 27.19 6.41
N GLU A 319 4.56 27.76 6.08
CA GLU A 319 3.39 27.68 6.94
C GLU A 319 3.13 26.21 7.23
N ALA A 320 3.31 25.83 8.50
CA ALA A 320 2.98 24.52 9.05
C ALA A 320 1.59 24.10 8.56
N GLY A 321 1.57 23.24 7.54
CA GLY A 321 0.41 22.42 7.28
C GLY A 321 0.20 21.63 8.55
N GLU A 322 -1.00 21.72 9.13
CA GLU A 322 -1.45 20.75 10.12
C GLU A 322 -1.20 19.37 9.51
N GLN A 323 -0.09 18.74 9.93
CA GLN A 323 0.23 17.36 9.64
C GLN A 323 -0.97 16.62 10.20
N GLN A 324 -1.78 16.06 9.31
CA GLN A 324 -2.84 15.16 9.73
C GLN A 324 -2.11 13.99 10.38
N GLU A 325 -2.06 13.95 11.71
CA GLU A 325 -1.56 12.82 12.50
C GLU A 325 -2.20 11.57 11.90
N ARG A 326 -1.40 10.77 11.19
CA ARG A 326 -1.88 9.52 10.62
C ARG A 326 -2.05 8.56 11.80
N SER A 327 -3.27 8.45 12.32
CA SER A 327 -3.54 7.46 13.36
C SER A 327 -3.51 6.06 12.75
N TYR A 328 -2.66 5.21 13.30
CA TYR A 328 -2.56 3.80 12.94
C TYR A 328 -3.09 2.93 14.06
N PRO A 329 -3.64 1.75 13.74
CA PRO A 329 -4.04 0.78 14.75
C PRO A 329 -2.79 0.15 15.37
N ALA A 330 -2.46 0.53 16.60
CA ALA A 330 -1.39 -0.11 17.37
C ALA A 330 -1.96 -1.28 18.17
N ARG A 331 -1.41 -2.49 17.97
CA ARG A 331 -1.87 -3.71 18.63
C ARG A 331 -1.19 -3.86 19.99
N LEU A 332 -1.99 -4.17 20.99
CA LEU A 332 -1.55 -4.47 22.34
C LEU A 332 -1.80 -5.95 22.64
N ASN A 333 -0.78 -6.61 23.19
CA ASN A 333 -0.90 -7.92 23.79
C ASN A 333 -0.77 -7.77 25.31
N ILE A 334 -1.88 -7.88 26.02
CA ILE A 334 -2.00 -7.62 27.46
C ILE A 334 -2.14 -8.94 28.21
N ILE A 335 -1.15 -9.29 29.02
CA ILE A 335 -1.14 -10.51 29.82
C ILE A 335 -1.37 -10.15 31.29
N ILE A 336 -2.40 -10.75 31.90
CA ILE A 336 -2.72 -10.61 33.31
C ILE A 336 -2.59 -11.99 33.96
N GLU A 337 -1.46 -12.24 34.60
CA GLU A 337 -1.15 -13.47 35.31
C GLU A 337 -1.60 -13.38 36.77
N LYS A 338 -2.25 -14.45 37.27
CA LYS A 338 -2.56 -14.61 38.68
C LYS A 338 -1.86 -15.86 39.23
N ALA A 339 -1.17 -15.71 40.35
CA ALA A 339 -0.42 -16.80 40.97
C ALA A 339 -1.33 -18.03 41.20
N GLY A 340 -0.99 -19.16 40.56
CA GLY A 340 -1.70 -20.43 40.69
C GLY A 340 -3.09 -20.50 40.02
N LYS A 341 -3.50 -19.47 39.27
CA LYS A 341 -4.82 -19.40 38.60
C LYS A 341 -4.70 -19.18 37.08
N GLY A 342 -3.51 -19.30 36.52
CA GLY A 342 -3.24 -19.11 35.09
C GLY A 342 -3.09 -17.63 34.70
N ALA A 343 -3.24 -17.37 33.40
CA ALA A 343 -3.10 -16.04 32.81
C ALA A 343 -4.24 -15.74 31.83
N LEU A 344 -4.71 -14.50 31.86
CA LEU A 344 -5.59 -13.93 30.85
C LEU A 344 -4.71 -13.22 29.82
N ASN A 345 -4.88 -13.51 28.54
CA ASN A 345 -4.27 -12.75 27.46
C ASN A 345 -5.35 -11.99 26.70
N VAL A 346 -5.24 -10.68 26.64
CA VAL A 346 -6.17 -9.79 25.96
C VAL A 346 -5.44 -9.18 24.77
N GLU A 347 -5.93 -9.47 23.57
CA GLU A 347 -5.53 -8.78 22.36
C GLU A 347 -6.46 -7.58 22.16
N SER A 348 -5.87 -6.41 22.04
CA SER A 348 -6.61 -5.17 21.78
C SER A 348 -5.88 -4.28 20.78
N VAL A 349 -6.61 -3.32 20.24
CA VAL A 349 -6.10 -2.29 19.34
C VAL A 349 -6.37 -0.93 19.96
N VAL A 350 -5.37 -0.06 19.90
CA VAL A 350 -5.54 1.36 20.19
C VAL A 350 -5.43 2.16 18.91
N GLN A 351 -6.45 2.98 18.64
CA GLN A 351 -6.51 3.86 17.47
C GLN A 351 -7.32 5.11 17.83
N ASP A 352 -6.89 6.28 17.37
CA ASP A 352 -7.54 7.58 17.65
C ASP A 352 -7.80 7.83 19.16
N GLY A 353 -6.90 7.35 20.03
CA GLY A 353 -7.03 7.45 21.49
C GLY A 353 -8.11 6.55 22.11
N VAL A 354 -8.69 5.63 21.34
CA VAL A 354 -9.69 4.65 21.78
C VAL A 354 -9.04 3.28 21.91
N HIS A 355 -9.33 2.57 23.00
CA HIS A 355 -8.92 1.19 23.24
C HIS A 355 -10.08 0.23 22.92
N MET A 356 -9.85 -0.71 22.00
CA MET A 356 -10.84 -1.69 21.54
C MET A 356 -10.32 -3.10 21.78
N VAL A 357 -11.08 -3.93 22.50
CA VAL A 357 -10.71 -5.32 22.78
C VAL A 357 -11.17 -6.22 21.62
N ASP A 358 -10.26 -6.99 21.03
CA ASP A 358 -10.57 -7.91 19.94
C ASP A 358 -10.84 -9.32 20.48
N ASN A 359 -9.90 -9.85 21.28
CA ASN A 359 -9.95 -11.22 21.77
C ASN A 359 -9.50 -11.31 23.23
N VAL A 360 -10.09 -12.27 23.95
CA VAL A 360 -9.74 -12.56 25.35
C VAL A 360 -9.52 -14.06 25.50
N TYR A 361 -8.27 -14.45 25.73
CA TYR A 361 -7.84 -15.83 25.93
C TYR A 361 -7.58 -16.11 27.39
N TYR A 362 -7.93 -17.32 27.83
CA TYR A 362 -7.56 -17.83 29.14
C TYR A 362 -6.63 -19.03 28.99
N TYR A 363 -5.48 -18.96 29.63
CA TYR A 363 -4.52 -20.06 29.73
C TYR A 363 -4.42 -20.53 31.17
N ALA A 364 -4.67 -21.81 31.40
CA ALA A 364 -4.52 -22.41 32.73
C ALA A 364 -3.04 -22.41 33.18
N ASP A 365 -2.11 -22.57 32.23
CA ASP A 365 -0.68 -22.40 32.44
C ASP A 365 -0.22 -21.06 31.85
N ALA A 366 0.34 -20.20 32.72
CA ALA A 366 0.78 -18.87 32.35
C ALA A 366 1.91 -18.88 31.30
N ALA A 367 2.69 -19.98 31.21
CA ALA A 367 3.77 -20.10 30.23
C ALA A 367 3.28 -19.91 28.77
N PHE A 368 2.07 -20.38 28.45
CA PHE A 368 1.50 -20.21 27.11
C PHE A 368 1.17 -18.75 26.78
N ALA A 369 0.92 -17.89 27.78
CA ALA A 369 0.69 -16.47 27.58
C ALA A 369 1.99 -15.72 27.21
N TYR A 370 3.14 -16.19 27.70
CA TYR A 370 4.47 -15.60 27.44
C TYR A 370 5.25 -16.28 26.30
N ALA A 371 4.63 -17.23 25.60
CA ALA A 371 5.23 -18.01 24.53
C ALA A 371 5.76 -17.13 23.38
N MET A 372 7.09 -17.11 23.18
CA MET A 372 7.75 -16.45 22.02
C MET A 372 8.37 -17.46 21.03
N THR A 373 8.56 -18.71 21.45
CA THR A 373 9.15 -19.75 20.59
C THR A 373 8.09 -20.40 19.69
N PRO A 374 8.43 -20.81 18.45
CA PRO A 374 7.49 -21.45 17.52
C PRO A 374 6.73 -22.65 18.09
N GLU A 375 7.40 -23.53 18.84
CA GLU A 375 6.79 -24.72 19.44
C GLU A 375 5.73 -24.36 20.50
N SER A 376 6.03 -23.34 21.32
CA SER A 376 5.11 -22.86 22.36
C SER A 376 3.92 -22.11 21.76
N ILE A 377 4.12 -21.39 20.64
CA ILE A 377 3.05 -20.73 19.88
C ILE A 377 2.10 -21.76 19.27
N GLN A 378 2.62 -22.88 18.74
CA GLN A 378 1.76 -23.96 18.24
C GLN A 378 0.92 -24.59 19.37
N GLY A 379 1.52 -24.77 20.55
CA GLY A 379 0.80 -25.22 21.74
C GLY A 379 -0.37 -24.30 22.12
N ARG A 380 -0.21 -22.99 21.93
CA ARG A 380 -1.26 -21.97 22.13
C ARG A 380 -2.44 -22.16 21.16
N GLN A 381 -2.18 -22.47 19.89
CA GLN A 381 -3.22 -22.61 18.84
C GLN A 381 -4.16 -23.80 19.08
N ASN A 382 -3.71 -24.82 19.81
CA ASN A 382 -4.54 -25.99 20.16
C ASN A 382 -5.48 -25.74 21.34
N ILE A 383 -5.36 -24.59 22.03
CA ILE A 383 -6.18 -24.22 23.17
C ILE A 383 -7.36 -23.38 22.66
N TYR A 384 -8.55 -23.61 23.20
CA TYR A 384 -9.72 -22.83 22.82
C TYR A 384 -9.55 -21.36 23.20
N SER A 385 -9.60 -20.52 22.19
CA SER A 385 -9.33 -19.08 22.22
C SER A 385 -10.53 -18.21 22.59
N GLY A 386 -11.62 -18.80 23.09
CA GLY A 386 -12.84 -18.04 23.35
C GLY A 386 -13.57 -17.61 22.06
N PRO A 387 -14.79 -17.06 22.18
CA PRO A 387 -15.47 -16.42 21.06
C PRO A 387 -14.86 -15.03 20.77
N PRO A 388 -15.07 -14.47 19.57
CA PRO A 388 -14.76 -13.06 19.30
C PRO A 388 -15.41 -12.15 20.34
N PHE A 389 -14.66 -11.18 20.88
CA PHE A 389 -15.13 -10.35 21.99
C PHE A 389 -16.42 -9.59 21.65
N ALA A 390 -16.52 -9.11 20.41
CA ALA A 390 -17.70 -8.40 19.88
C ALA A 390 -19.00 -9.22 19.91
N ASN A 391 -18.92 -10.56 20.00
CA ASN A 391 -20.09 -11.44 20.08
C ASN A 391 -20.59 -11.68 21.52
N LEU A 392 -19.86 -11.18 22.53
CA LEU A 392 -20.27 -11.30 23.93
C LEU A 392 -21.43 -10.33 24.25
N ASP A 393 -22.15 -10.59 25.35
CA ASP A 393 -23.17 -9.65 25.85
C ASP A 393 -22.56 -8.28 26.16
N GLU A 394 -23.26 -7.19 25.80
CA GLU A 394 -22.76 -5.82 25.98
C GLU A 394 -22.40 -5.49 27.44
N ASN A 395 -23.17 -6.00 28.41
CA ASN A 395 -22.84 -5.76 29.82
C ASN A 395 -21.57 -6.49 30.23
N LEU A 396 -21.34 -7.69 29.68
CA LEU A 396 -20.11 -8.43 29.92
C LEU A 396 -18.91 -7.71 29.30
N GLN A 397 -19.05 -7.18 28.08
CA GLN A 397 -18.01 -6.38 27.43
C GLN A 397 -17.63 -5.18 28.30
N ALA A 398 -18.63 -4.38 28.73
CA ALA A 398 -18.40 -3.22 29.59
C ALA A 398 -17.75 -3.58 30.94
N MET A 399 -18.08 -4.75 31.51
CA MET A 399 -17.43 -5.23 32.74
C MET A 399 -15.96 -5.62 32.51
N VAL A 400 -15.62 -6.20 31.36
CA VAL A 400 -14.23 -6.52 30.99
C VAL A 400 -13.43 -5.25 30.75
N GLU A 401 -13.97 -4.27 30.02
CA GLU A 401 -13.32 -2.98 29.81
C GLU A 401 -13.04 -2.26 31.13
N ARG A 402 -14.04 -2.19 32.01
CA ARG A 402 -13.85 -1.63 33.35
C ARG A 402 -12.78 -2.38 34.15
N TYR A 403 -12.73 -3.70 34.04
CA TYR A 403 -11.70 -4.52 34.68
C TYR A 403 -10.28 -4.16 34.19
N LEU A 404 -10.12 -3.84 32.91
CA LEU A 404 -8.85 -3.39 32.32
C LEU A 404 -8.52 -1.95 32.73
N ASP A 405 -9.51 -1.06 32.75
CA ASP A 405 -9.36 0.34 33.19
C ASP A 405 -8.82 0.44 34.61
N GLU A 406 -9.37 -0.34 35.55
CA GLU A 406 -8.93 -0.36 36.96
C GLU A 406 -7.46 -0.79 37.11
N ARG A 407 -6.91 -1.49 36.10
CA ARG A 407 -5.52 -1.95 36.02
C ARG A 407 -4.58 -0.99 35.31
N GLY A 408 -5.10 0.14 34.83
CA GLY A 408 -4.35 1.17 34.12
C GLY A 408 -4.29 0.98 32.61
N ILE A 409 -5.07 0.04 32.05
CA ILE A 409 -5.25 -0.11 30.60
C ILE A 409 -6.48 0.73 30.25
N ASN A 410 -6.25 2.02 29.99
CA ASN A 410 -7.31 3.02 29.84
C ASN A 410 -7.02 3.96 28.66
N ALA A 411 -7.87 4.97 28.47
CA ALA A 411 -7.70 5.98 27.42
C ALA A 411 -6.35 6.71 27.46
N ALA A 412 -5.74 6.89 28.65
CA ALA A 412 -4.41 7.51 28.74
C ALA A 412 -3.32 6.62 28.13
N LEU A 413 -3.40 5.29 28.33
CA LEU A 413 -2.54 4.33 27.66
C LEU A 413 -2.76 4.36 26.13
N ALA A 414 -4.02 4.49 25.69
CA ALA A 414 -4.36 4.53 24.26
C ALA A 414 -3.80 5.76 23.52
N VAL A 415 -3.60 6.88 24.22
CA VAL A 415 -2.91 8.06 23.68
C VAL A 415 -1.39 7.89 23.77
N PHE A 416 -0.89 7.35 24.87
CA PHE A 416 0.55 7.18 25.09
C PHE A 416 1.21 6.24 24.08
N VAL A 417 0.57 5.11 23.75
CA VAL A 417 1.21 4.05 22.96
C VAL A 417 1.63 4.53 21.56
N PRO A 418 0.74 5.13 20.73
CA PRO A 418 1.14 5.65 19.43
C PRO A 418 2.28 6.67 19.52
N ASP A 419 2.19 7.63 20.44
CA ASP A 419 3.22 8.66 20.61
C ASP A 419 4.58 8.06 21.05
N TYR A 420 4.55 6.99 21.87
CA TYR A 420 5.75 6.27 22.27
C TYR A 420 6.36 5.48 21.12
N ILE A 421 5.52 4.84 20.28
CA ILE A 421 5.98 4.13 19.09
C ILE A 421 6.67 5.09 18.14
N ASP A 422 6.08 6.25 17.84
CA ASP A 422 6.68 7.25 16.95
C ASP A 422 8.03 7.74 17.48
N MET A 423 8.11 8.01 18.79
CA MET A 423 9.36 8.40 19.45
C MET A 423 10.43 7.29 19.37
N LYS A 424 10.05 6.02 19.56
CA LYS A 424 11.00 4.90 19.53
C LYS A 424 11.43 4.59 18.10
N GLU A 425 10.53 4.65 17.12
CA GLU A 425 10.85 4.47 15.70
C GLU A 425 11.93 5.44 15.26
N GLN A 426 11.78 6.73 15.61
CA GLN A 426 12.79 7.73 15.28
C GLN A 426 14.17 7.41 15.88
N LYS A 427 14.22 6.86 17.10
CA LYS A 427 15.48 6.45 17.74
C LYS A 427 16.10 5.23 17.07
N GLU A 428 15.28 4.24 16.70
CA GLU A 428 15.75 3.03 16.03
C GLU A 428 16.17 3.33 14.58
N TYR A 429 15.50 4.27 13.90
CA TYR A 429 15.88 4.75 12.57
C TYR A 429 17.26 5.42 12.59
N LEU A 430 17.51 6.35 13.50
CA LEU A 430 18.85 6.95 13.69
C LEU A 430 19.92 5.90 13.98
N ARG A 431 19.58 4.91 14.81
CA ARG A 431 20.49 3.80 15.10
C ARG A 431 20.75 2.94 13.87
N TRP A 432 19.73 2.66 13.07
CA TRP A 432 19.84 1.92 11.83
C TRP A 432 20.75 2.66 10.84
N LEU A 433 20.53 3.96 10.62
CA LEU A 433 21.38 4.81 9.79
C LEU A 433 22.85 4.74 10.24
N SER A 434 23.11 4.87 11.54
CA SER A 434 24.46 4.76 12.12
C SER A 434 25.07 3.38 11.86
N ASN A 435 24.33 2.29 12.11
CA ASN A 435 24.84 0.93 11.91
C ASN A 435 25.13 0.65 10.43
N VAL A 436 24.29 1.14 9.51
CA VAL A 436 24.47 0.96 8.06
C VAL A 436 25.67 1.78 7.59
N LYS A 437 25.82 3.01 8.08
CA LYS A 437 27.00 3.84 7.81
C LYS A 437 28.27 3.12 8.26
N ASP A 438 28.33 2.68 9.52
CA ASP A 438 29.49 1.98 10.08
C ASP A 438 29.83 0.70 9.29
N PHE A 439 28.81 0.03 8.74
CA PHE A 439 28.99 -1.16 7.90
C PHE A 439 29.55 -0.84 6.51
N VAL A 440 29.12 0.25 5.88
CA VAL A 440 29.59 0.66 4.54
C VAL A 440 30.98 1.30 4.61
N GLU A 441 31.32 1.96 5.72
CA GLU A 441 32.66 2.53 5.95
C GLU A 441 33.75 1.48 6.26
N ALA A 442 33.37 0.30 6.77
CA ALA A 442 34.29 -0.76 7.21
C ALA A 442 34.93 -1.56 6.07
#